data_AF-A0A0B7BSP8-F1
#
_entry.id   AF-A0A0B7BSP8-F1
#
_cell.length_a   1.000
_cell.length_b   1.000
_cell.length_c   1.000
_cell.angle_alpha   90.00
_cell.angle_beta   90.00
_cell.angle_gamma   90.00
#
_symmetry.space_group_name_H-M   'P 1'
#
loop_
_entity.id
_entity.type
_entity.pdbx_description
1 polymer ?
#
loop_
_entity_poly.entity_id
_entity_poly.type
_entity_poly.pdbx_seq_one_letter_code
_entity_poly.pdbx_strand_id
1 'polypeptide(L)'
;SIPRGRREDYRPYWSPKLEELHAELSIQRENMEADPTDENVTIHNKTKAKFTKERKKSMRDSWHEKTASLNLEKDQKNHGTS
;
A
#
# COMPACT_ATOMS: atom_id res chain seq x y z
N SER A 1 19.81 0.73 -16.22
CA SER A 1 19.09 0.50 -14.95
C SER A 1 17.60 0.41 -15.24
N ILE A 2 16.89 -0.62 -14.74
CA ILE A 2 15.44 -0.79 -14.96
C ILE A 2 14.68 0.28 -14.16
N PRO A 3 13.80 1.09 -14.79
CA PRO A 3 12.98 2.06 -14.08
C PRO A 3 12.22 1.40 -12.93
N ARG A 4 12.13 2.06 -11.76
CA ARG A 4 11.51 1.48 -10.56
C ARG A 4 10.11 0.92 -10.84
N GLY A 5 9.29 1.64 -11.61
CA GLY A 5 7.94 1.20 -12.00
C GLY A 5 7.87 0.00 -12.94
N ARG A 6 9.00 -0.47 -13.50
CA ARG A 6 9.09 -1.64 -14.37
C ARG A 6 9.62 -2.89 -13.65
N ARG A 7 9.88 -2.81 -12.34
CA ARG A 7 10.33 -3.96 -11.56
C ARG A 7 9.10 -4.76 -11.09
N GLU A 8 9.16 -6.08 -11.21
CA GLU A 8 8.04 -6.97 -10.84
C GLU A 8 7.71 -6.92 -9.34
N ASP A 9 8.71 -6.63 -8.51
CA ASP A 9 8.61 -6.50 -7.06
C ASP A 9 8.25 -5.07 -6.60
N TYR A 10 8.05 -4.13 -7.52
CA TYR A 10 7.81 -2.74 -7.16
C TYR A 10 6.43 -2.53 -6.55
N ARG A 11 6.37 -2.54 -5.22
CA ARG A 11 5.19 -2.23 -4.43
C ARG A 11 5.42 -0.96 -3.62
N PRO A 12 5.21 0.23 -4.21
CA PRO A 12 5.70 1.50 -3.65
C PRO A 12 5.10 1.95 -2.33
N TYR A 13 3.98 1.36 -1.92
CA TYR A 13 3.30 1.67 -0.66
C TYR A 13 3.22 0.45 0.25
N TRP A 14 3.85 -0.66 -0.12
CA TRP A 14 3.82 -1.90 0.64
C TRP A 14 4.92 -1.88 1.69
N SER A 15 4.52 -2.06 2.95
CA SER A 15 5.39 -1.98 4.12
C SER A 15 5.34 -3.29 4.90
N PRO A 16 6.33 -3.57 5.79
CA PRO A 16 6.30 -4.75 6.65
C PRO A 16 4.99 -4.87 7.45
N LYS A 17 4.47 -3.74 7.94
CA LYS A 17 3.17 -3.68 8.63
C LYS A 17 1.99 -4.09 7.74
N LEU A 18 2.02 -3.73 6.46
CA LEU A 18 0.98 -4.18 5.52
C LEU A 18 1.08 -5.66 5.19
N GLU A 19 2.29 -6.21 5.14
CA GLU A 19 2.51 -7.64 4.99
C GLU A 19 1.95 -8.41 6.20
N GLU A 20 2.24 -7.96 7.42
CA GLU A 20 1.70 -8.55 8.66
C GLU A 20 0.16 -8.54 8.67
N LEU A 21 -0.46 -7.40 8.36
CA LEU A 21 -1.92 -7.28 8.29
C LEU A 21 -2.53 -8.12 7.16
N HIS A 22 -1.79 -8.30 6.06
CA HIS A 22 -2.21 -9.16 4.96
C HIS A 22 -2.18 -10.64 5.37
N ALA A 23 -1.11 -11.08 6.04
CA ALA A 23 -1.00 -12.42 6.59
C ALA A 23 -2.11 -12.70 7.62
N GLU A 24 -2.37 -11.76 8.54
CA GLU A 24 -3.48 -11.86 9.50
C GLU A 24 -4.82 -11.97 8.77
N LEU A 25 -5.05 -11.15 7.74
CA LEU A 25 -6.28 -11.21 6.94
C LEU A 25 -6.44 -12.56 6.23
N SER A 26 -5.37 -13.14 5.70
CA SER A 26 -5.38 -14.46 5.08
C SER A 26 -5.77 -15.55 6.07
N ILE A 27 -5.16 -15.56 7.26
CA ILE A 27 -5.51 -16.53 8.32
C ILE A 27 -6.98 -16.40 8.72
N GLN A 28 -7.47 -15.17 8.95
CA GLN A 28 -8.87 -14.97 9.32
C GLN A 28 -9.84 -15.31 8.19
N ARG A 29 -9.42 -15.18 6.93
CA ARG A 29 -10.19 -15.62 5.78
C ARG A 29 -10.30 -17.14 5.76
N GLU A 30 -9.19 -17.86 5.92
CA GLU A 30 -9.17 -19.33 5.97
C GLU A 30 -10.06 -19.86 7.11
N ASN A 31 -9.96 -19.26 8.30
CA ASN A 31 -10.81 -19.62 9.44
C ASN A 31 -12.31 -19.38 9.15
N MET A 32 -12.65 -18.23 8.55
CA MET A 32 -14.04 -17.92 8.18
C MET A 32 -14.56 -18.85 7.06
N GLU A 33 -13.73 -19.20 6.08
CA GLU A 33 -14.11 -20.11 5.00
C GLU A 33 -14.26 -21.56 5.50
N ALA A 34 -13.46 -21.97 6.48
CA ALA A 34 -13.55 -23.29 7.10
C ALA A 34 -14.76 -23.42 8.05
N ASP A 35 -15.05 -22.38 8.84
CA ASP A 35 -16.15 -22.36 9.81
C ASP A 35 -16.86 -20.99 9.79
N PRO A 36 -17.92 -20.81 8.97
CA PRO A 36 -18.54 -19.51 8.73
C PRO A 36 -19.53 -19.10 9.84
N THR A 37 -19.08 -19.08 11.09
CA THR A 37 -19.85 -18.55 12.22
C THR A 37 -19.94 -17.02 12.17
N ASP A 38 -20.97 -16.46 12.81
CA ASP A 38 -21.11 -14.99 12.95
C ASP A 38 -19.87 -14.33 13.58
N GLU A 39 -19.22 -15.03 14.51
CA GLU A 39 -17.99 -14.58 15.15
C GLU A 39 -16.83 -14.54 14.15
N ASN A 40 -16.59 -15.62 13.41
CA ASN A 40 -15.50 -15.69 12.42
C ASN A 40 -15.70 -14.70 11.27
N VAL A 41 -16.95 -14.53 10.81
CA VAL A 41 -17.30 -13.50 9.82
C VAL A 41 -17.04 -12.10 10.38
N THR A 42 -17.39 -11.84 11.64
CA THR A 42 -17.13 -10.56 12.30
C THR A 42 -15.63 -10.29 12.45
N ILE A 43 -14.84 -11.29 12.83
CA ILE A 43 -13.38 -11.19 12.97
C ILE A 43 -12.75 -10.90 11.60
N HIS A 44 -13.11 -11.67 10.56
CA HIS A 44 -12.63 -11.43 9.20
C HIS A 44 -12.95 -10.00 8.73
N ASN A 45 -14.19 -9.54 8.91
CA ASN A 45 -14.61 -8.19 8.52
C ASN A 45 -13.84 -7.09 9.27
N LYS A 46 -13.60 -7.25 10.57
CA LYS A 46 -12.78 -6.32 11.37
C LYS A 46 -11.34 -6.27 10.84
N THR A 47 -10.72 -7.42 10.60
CA THR A 47 -9.35 -7.50 10.08
C THR A 47 -9.24 -6.91 8.67
N LYS A 48 -10.22 -7.19 7.81
CA LYS A 48 -10.32 -6.60 6.45
C LYS A 48 -10.43 -5.08 6.50
N ALA A 49 -11.22 -4.54 7.43
CA ALA A 49 -11.35 -3.10 7.61
C ALA A 49 -10.03 -2.46 8.08
N LYS A 50 -9.31 -3.09 9.01
CA LYS A 50 -7.98 -2.64 9.46
C LYS A 50 -6.97 -2.63 8.30
N PHE A 51 -6.85 -3.73 7.56
CA PHE A 51 -5.97 -3.83 6.40
C PHE A 51 -6.28 -2.74 5.36
N THR A 52 -7.56 -2.56 5.03
CA THR A 52 -8.00 -1.55 4.05
C THR A 52 -7.64 -0.13 4.49
N LYS A 53 -7.83 0.17 5.79
CA LYS A 53 -7.48 1.48 6.35
C LYS A 53 -5.98 1.75 6.25
N GLU A 54 -5.15 0.79 6.66
CA GLU A 54 -3.69 0.94 6.60
C GLU A 54 -3.23 1.06 5.15
N ARG A 55 -3.75 0.25 4.24
CA ARG A 55 -3.39 0.29 2.82
C ARG A 55 -3.66 1.67 2.21
N LYS A 56 -4.84 2.23 2.47
CA LYS A 56 -5.20 3.59 2.02
C LYS A 56 -4.29 4.65 2.62
N LYS A 57 -3.88 4.49 3.88
CA LYS A 57 -2.91 5.40 4.53
C LYS A 57 -1.55 5.32 3.83
N SER A 58 -0.98 4.13 3.69
CA SER A 58 0.34 3.95 3.05
C SER A 58 0.36 4.43 1.59
N MET A 59 -0.74 4.25 0.85
CA MET A 59 -0.88 4.83 -0.50
C MET A 59 -0.80 6.36 -0.50
N ARG A 60 -1.48 7.02 0.45
CA ARG A 60 -1.44 8.49 0.59
C ARG A 60 -0.07 8.98 1.01
N ASP A 61 0.55 8.30 1.97
CA ASP A 61 1.88 8.66 2.46
C ASP A 61 2.93 8.52 1.34
N SER A 62 2.90 7.41 0.58
CA SER A 62 3.74 7.19 -0.61
C SER A 62 3.50 8.24 -1.70
N TRP A 63 2.25 8.66 -1.89
CA TRP A 63 1.92 9.75 -2.81
C TRP A 63 2.52 11.08 -2.35
N HIS A 64 2.32 11.44 -1.07
CA HIS A 64 2.86 12.67 -0.49
C HIS A 64 4.38 12.74 -0.60
N GLU A 65 5.09 11.65 -0.29
CA GLU A 65 6.55 11.57 -0.43
C GLU A 65 7.03 11.79 -1.87
N LYS A 66 6.35 11.17 -2.83
CA LYS A 66 6.65 11.35 -4.27
C LYS A 66 6.35 12.78 -4.75
N THR A 67 5.27 13.39 -4.29
CA THR A 67 4.95 14.78 -4.64
C THR A 67 5.86 15.78 -3.95
N ALA A 68 6.28 15.51 -2.71
CA ALA A 68 7.21 16.38 -1.99
C ALA A 68 8.63 16.33 -2.59
N SER A 69 9.02 15.18 -3.17
CA SER A 69 10.28 15.05 -3.89
C SER A 69 10.27 15.63 -5.31
N LEU A 70 9.08 15.94 -5.87
CA LEU A 70 8.93 16.75 -7.08
C LEU A 70 9.12 18.23 -6.75
N ASN A 71 10.36 18.62 -6.48
CA ASN A 71 10.74 20.03 -6.36
C ASN A 71 10.71 20.69 -7.75
N LEU A 72 9.55 21.24 -8.11
CA LEU A 72 9.33 21.97 -9.38
C LEU A 72 10.19 23.25 -9.51
N GLU A 73 10.81 23.73 -8.43
CA GLU A 73 11.70 24.90 -8.46
C GLU A 73 12.98 24.68 -9.31
N LYS A 74 13.40 23.42 -9.53
CA LYS A 74 14.61 23.13 -10.31
C LYS A 74 14.38 22.92 -11.81
N ASP A 75 13.14 22.69 -12.25
CA ASP A 75 12.84 22.43 -13.67
C ASP A 75 12.65 23.71 -14.50
N GLN A 76 12.62 24.90 -13.88
CA GLN A 76 12.58 26.17 -14.62
C GLN A 76 13.93 26.62 -15.19
N LYS A 77 15.05 25.89 -14.95
CA LYS A 77 16.40 26.34 -15.34
C LYS A 77 17.03 25.65 -16.56
N ASN A 78 16.28 24.85 -17.33
CA ASN A 78 16.76 24.25 -18.57
C ASN A 78 15.81 24.48 -19.77
N HIS A 79 15.40 25.73 -20.01
CA HIS A 79 15.12 26.15 -21.37
C HIS A 79 16.31 26.97 -21.85
N GLY A 80 17.23 26.24 -22.50
CA GLY A 80 18.44 26.78 -23.07
C GLY A 80 18.15 27.94 -24.01
N THR A 81 18.95 28.98 -23.83
CA THR A 81 19.31 29.97 -24.84
C THR A 81 19.62 29.31 -26.18
N SER A 82 18.90 29.72 -27.23
CA SER A 82 19.35 29.74 -28.62
C SER A 82 18.90 31.06 -29.23
#